data_AF-C0DYZ1-F1
#
_entry.id   AF-C0DYZ1-F1
#
_cell.length_a   1.000
_cell.length_b   1.000
_cell.length_c   1.000
_cell.angle_alpha   90.00
_cell.angle_beta   90.00
_cell.angle_gamma   90.00
#
_symmetry.space_group_name_H-M   'P 1'
#
loop_
_entity.id
_entity.type
_entity.pdbx_description
1 polymer ?
#
loop_
_entity_poly.entity_id
_entity_poly.type
_entity_poly.pdbx_seq_one_letter_code
_entity_poly.pdbx_strand_id
1 'polypeptide(L)'
;MLKQPYLLTISPGSLILFDNGQDNFLNEFHQEFADYAIEGEYENLWYLLGTDAFFAVRENQLVLQDWNGKTYFTLPLSEPLKLADHCGIMLIDTPEPVAAATLQAAFGNVADNNEALSQALFDFEAQNGWSRYDCQALCICLFSEKEQERMKQEFDLA
;
A
#
# COMPACT_ATOMS: atom_id res chain seq x y z
N MET A 1 14.91 0.33 18.25
CA MET A 1 14.53 -0.24 16.94
C MET A 1 13.28 0.50 16.50
N LEU A 2 13.33 1.21 15.37
CA LEU A 2 12.16 1.88 14.83
C LEU A 2 11.22 0.80 14.26
N LYS A 3 10.06 0.69 14.88
CA LYS A 3 8.94 -0.17 14.53
C LYS A 3 8.11 0.64 13.54
N GLN A 4 8.15 0.28 12.27
CA GLN A 4 7.52 0.99 11.17
C GLN A 4 6.73 -0.03 10.37
N PRO A 5 5.73 0.39 9.57
CA PRO A 5 5.11 -0.50 8.62
C PRO A 5 6.18 -1.13 7.73
N TYR A 6 5.98 -2.41 7.42
CA TYR A 6 6.91 -3.20 6.64
C TYR A 6 6.55 -3.06 5.16
N LEU A 7 7.38 -2.32 4.43
CA LEU A 7 7.26 -2.23 2.99
C LEU A 7 7.97 -3.41 2.32
N LEU A 8 7.24 -4.12 1.47
CA LEU A 8 7.68 -5.24 0.67
C LEU A 8 7.63 -4.88 -0.82
N THR A 9 8.76 -5.01 -1.52
CA THR A 9 8.80 -4.93 -2.98
C THR A 9 8.58 -6.32 -3.57
N ILE A 10 7.48 -6.52 -4.30
CA ILE A 10 7.22 -7.77 -5.03
C ILE A 10 7.89 -7.74 -6.39
N SER A 11 7.76 -6.61 -7.08
CA SER A 11 8.32 -6.37 -8.40
C SER A 11 8.72 -4.89 -8.52
N PRO A 12 9.44 -4.49 -9.59
CA PRO A 12 9.65 -3.08 -9.88
C PRO A 12 8.35 -2.27 -10.07
N GLY A 13 7.23 -2.93 -10.39
CA GLY A 13 5.92 -2.32 -10.68
C GLY A 13 4.89 -2.40 -9.57
N SER A 14 5.12 -3.20 -8.52
CA SER A 14 4.17 -3.39 -7.43
C SER A 14 4.83 -3.50 -6.06
N LEU A 15 4.26 -2.73 -5.13
CA LEU A 15 4.66 -2.70 -3.74
C LEU A 15 3.50 -3.15 -2.85
N ILE A 16 3.83 -3.84 -1.76
CA ILE A 16 2.92 -4.08 -0.66
C ILE A 16 3.44 -3.36 0.58
N LEU A 17 2.57 -2.59 1.23
CA LEU A 17 2.80 -2.03 2.54
C LEU A 17 1.99 -2.81 3.57
N PHE A 18 2.68 -3.46 4.51
CA PHE A 18 2.06 -4.14 5.64
C PHE A 18 2.16 -3.26 6.88
N ASP A 19 1.08 -3.17 7.63
CA ASP A 19 1.15 -2.72 9.02
C ASP A 19 1.56 -3.88 9.93
N ASN A 20 2.42 -3.59 10.91
CA ASN A 20 2.75 -4.55 11.96
C ASN A 20 2.04 -4.25 13.29
N GLY A 21 1.03 -3.36 13.27
CA GLY A 21 0.19 -3.00 14.41
C GLY A 21 0.97 -2.35 15.56
N GLN A 22 2.19 -1.84 15.29
CA GLN A 22 3.02 -1.18 16.29
C GLN A 22 2.90 0.34 16.26
N ASP A 23 2.27 0.90 15.23
CA ASP A 23 1.88 2.30 15.16
C ASP A 23 0.38 2.42 14.83
N ASN A 24 -0.11 3.66 14.77
CA ASN A 24 -1.52 3.94 14.48
C ASN A 24 -1.75 4.24 12.99
N PHE A 25 -0.79 3.92 12.10
CA PHE A 25 -0.85 4.33 10.70
C PHE A 25 -2.13 3.86 10.02
N LEU A 26 -2.45 2.56 10.08
CA LEU A 26 -3.69 2.06 9.47
C LEU A 26 -4.94 2.59 10.15
N ASN A 27 -4.92 2.73 11.47
CA ASN A 27 -6.07 3.27 12.21
C ASN A 27 -6.37 4.72 11.78
N GLU A 28 -5.35 5.56 11.68
CA GLU A 28 -5.49 6.95 11.24
C GLU A 28 -5.87 7.01 9.75
N PHE A 29 -5.29 6.15 8.92
CA PHE A 29 -5.64 6.00 7.52
C PHE A 29 -7.12 5.62 7.35
N HIS A 30 -7.60 4.57 8.02
CA HIS A 30 -8.98 4.11 7.94
C HIS A 30 -9.96 5.17 8.44
N GLN A 31 -9.59 5.95 9.47
CA GLN A 31 -10.43 7.05 9.94
C GLN A 31 -10.53 8.18 8.92
N GLU A 32 -9.43 8.58 8.29
CA GLU A 32 -9.44 9.66 7.29
C GLU A 32 -10.16 9.24 6.00
N PHE A 33 -10.04 7.97 5.62
CA PHE A 33 -10.48 7.46 4.31
C PHE A 33 -11.71 6.53 4.34
N ALA A 34 -12.43 6.46 5.46
CA ALA A 34 -13.53 5.50 5.67
C ALA A 34 -14.60 5.48 4.55
N ASP A 35 -14.91 6.64 3.97
CA ASP A 35 -15.98 6.79 2.98
C ASP A 35 -15.50 6.73 1.51
N TYR A 36 -14.21 6.44 1.29
CA TYR A 36 -13.57 6.51 -0.03
C TYR A 36 -13.19 5.14 -0.60
N ALA A 37 -13.24 4.08 0.21
CA ALA A 37 -12.92 2.73 -0.25
C ALA A 37 -14.10 2.11 -1.01
N ILE A 38 -13.83 1.58 -2.20
CA ILE A 38 -14.79 0.84 -3.02
C ILE A 38 -14.26 -0.56 -3.34
N GLU A 39 -15.18 -1.52 -3.48
CA GLU A 39 -14.82 -2.90 -3.79
C GLU A 39 -14.23 -3.01 -5.21
N GLY A 40 -13.17 -3.79 -5.32
CA GLY A 40 -12.50 -4.08 -6.59
C GLY A 40 -13.12 -5.25 -7.35
N GLU A 41 -12.38 -5.75 -8.35
CA GLU A 41 -12.76 -6.96 -9.10
C GLU A 41 -12.73 -8.23 -8.22
N TYR A 42 -11.88 -8.24 -7.20
CA TYR A 42 -11.72 -9.33 -6.25
C TYR A 42 -12.20 -8.89 -4.87
N GLU A 43 -12.98 -9.73 -4.19
CA GLU A 43 -13.71 -9.40 -2.94
C GLU A 43 -12.82 -8.94 -1.77
N ASN A 44 -11.52 -9.23 -1.80
CA ASN A 44 -10.53 -8.81 -0.79
C ASN A 44 -9.60 -7.67 -1.25
N LEU A 45 -9.85 -7.11 -2.44
CA LEU A 45 -9.13 -5.96 -2.97
C LEU A 45 -10.07 -4.76 -3.08
N TRP A 46 -9.62 -3.61 -2.59
CA TRP A 46 -10.37 -2.37 -2.56
C TRP A 46 -9.59 -1.29 -3.29
N TYR A 47 -10.29 -0.27 -3.79
CA TYR A 47 -9.67 0.91 -4.39
C TYR A 47 -10.08 2.16 -3.64
N LEU A 48 -9.14 3.08 -3.49
CA LEU A 48 -9.42 4.39 -2.92
C LEU A 48 -9.91 5.33 -4.04
N LEU A 49 -11.20 5.69 -4.03
CA LEU A 49 -11.82 6.60 -4.99
C LEU A 49 -12.46 7.82 -4.31
N GLY A 50 -12.53 8.94 -5.02
CA GLY A 50 -13.16 10.18 -4.53
C GLY A 50 -12.23 11.06 -3.69
N THR A 51 -10.96 10.68 -3.58
CA THR A 51 -9.87 11.48 -3.01
C THR A 51 -8.77 11.66 -4.04
N ASP A 52 -8.02 12.75 -3.88
CA ASP A 52 -6.78 13.04 -4.60
C ASP A 52 -5.52 12.57 -3.85
N ALA A 53 -5.69 11.77 -2.78
CA ALA A 53 -4.56 11.20 -2.05
C ALA A 53 -3.82 10.16 -2.89
N PHE A 54 -2.49 10.27 -2.88
CA PHE A 54 -1.58 9.32 -3.52
C PHE A 54 -0.31 9.20 -2.68
N PHE A 55 0.40 8.08 -2.86
CA PHE A 55 1.73 7.94 -2.32
C PHE A 55 2.78 8.54 -3.24
N ALA A 56 3.77 9.17 -2.63
CA ALA A 56 4.90 9.80 -3.29
C ALA A 56 6.20 9.26 -2.68
N VAL A 57 7.19 8.97 -3.52
CA VAL A 57 8.56 8.80 -3.01
C VAL A 57 9.21 10.18 -2.94
N ARG A 58 9.75 10.50 -1.76
CA ARG A 58 10.48 11.74 -1.47
C ARG A 58 11.74 11.40 -0.72
N GLU A 59 12.89 11.69 -1.34
CA GLU A 59 14.20 11.29 -0.83
C GLU A 59 14.25 9.79 -0.50
N ASN A 60 14.14 9.44 0.77
CA ASN A 60 14.12 8.05 1.28
C ASN A 60 12.88 7.81 2.16
N GLN A 61 11.75 8.41 1.78
CA GLN A 61 10.47 8.32 2.45
C GLN A 61 9.35 8.07 1.45
N LEU A 62 8.34 7.35 1.92
CA LEU A 62 7.04 7.20 1.28
C LEU A 62 6.06 8.15 1.98
N VAL A 63 5.49 9.08 1.23
CA VAL A 63 4.63 10.15 1.75
C VAL A 63 3.23 9.97 1.17
N LEU A 64 2.22 9.80 2.01
CA LEU A 64 0.82 9.90 1.59
C LEU A 64 0.42 11.37 1.63
N GLN A 65 0.06 11.93 0.48
CA GLN A 65 -0.32 13.34 0.35
C GLN A 65 -1.37 13.53 -0.75
N ASP A 66 -1.99 14.70 -0.80
CA ASP A 66 -2.85 15.11 -1.91
C ASP A 66 -2.19 16.14 -2.84
N TRP A 67 -2.86 16.47 -3.96
CA TRP A 67 -2.36 17.45 -4.93
C TRP A 67 -2.26 18.86 -4.35
N ASN A 68 -3.03 19.18 -3.31
CA ASN A 68 -2.97 20.47 -2.61
C ASN A 68 -1.80 20.55 -1.61
N GLY A 69 -1.03 19.47 -1.45
CA GLY A 69 0.15 19.41 -0.59
C GLY A 69 -0.17 19.13 0.88
N LYS A 70 -1.41 18.72 1.23
CA LYS A 70 -1.68 18.19 2.57
C LYS A 70 -1.00 16.83 2.67
N THR A 71 -0.08 16.71 3.61
CA THR A 71 0.51 15.42 3.99
C THR A 71 -0.39 14.75 5.03
N TYR A 72 -0.77 13.51 4.75
CA TYR A 72 -1.50 12.66 5.68
C TYR A 72 -0.51 11.87 6.55
N PHE A 73 0.44 11.18 5.91
CA PHE A 73 1.43 10.35 6.60
C PHE A 73 2.79 10.36 5.92
N THR A 74 3.83 10.00 6.67
CA THR A 74 5.19 9.84 6.15
C THR A 74 5.83 8.62 6.77
N LEU A 75 6.32 7.73 5.92
CA LEU A 75 6.93 6.46 6.28
C LEU A 75 8.36 6.44 5.76
N PRO A 76 9.37 6.34 6.62
CA PRO A 76 10.73 6.24 6.15
C PRO A 76 10.97 4.86 5.54
N LEU A 77 11.79 4.84 4.49
CA LEU A 77 12.15 3.63 3.79
C LEU A 77 13.46 3.09 4.36
N SER A 78 13.56 1.77 4.54
CA SER A 78 14.83 1.13 4.93
C SER A 78 15.87 1.20 3.81
N GLU A 79 15.43 1.20 2.56
CA GLU A 79 16.26 1.31 1.35
C GLU A 79 15.55 2.16 0.27
N PRO A 80 16.29 2.80 -0.65
CA PRO A 80 15.67 3.56 -1.74
C PRO A 80 14.83 2.67 -2.65
N LEU A 81 13.58 3.07 -2.88
CA LEU A 81 12.69 2.39 -3.82
C LEU A 81 13.04 2.74 -5.27
N LYS A 82 13.19 1.72 -6.11
CA LYS A 82 13.28 1.88 -7.56
C LYS A 82 11.92 1.54 -8.16
N LEU A 83 11.13 2.56 -8.46
CA LEU A 83 9.81 2.41 -9.06
C LEU A 83 9.91 2.31 -10.57
N ALA A 84 9.13 1.42 -11.16
CA ALA A 84 8.73 1.51 -12.55
C ALA A 84 7.67 2.62 -12.71
N ASP A 85 7.52 3.11 -13.95
CA ASP A 85 6.39 3.98 -14.28
C ASP A 85 5.06 3.23 -14.03
N HIS A 86 4.07 3.93 -13.48
CA HIS A 86 2.73 3.47 -13.12
C HIS A 86 2.67 2.43 -11.99
N CYS A 87 3.60 2.52 -11.04
CA CYS A 87 3.60 1.62 -9.88
C CYS A 87 2.35 1.83 -9.01
N GLY A 88 1.72 0.73 -8.59
CA GLY A 88 0.68 0.74 -7.56
C GLY A 88 1.28 0.34 -6.21
N ILE A 89 0.66 0.82 -5.12
CA ILE A 89 0.94 0.30 -3.78
C ILE A 89 -0.33 -0.29 -3.20
N MET A 90 -0.16 -1.49 -2.62
CA MET A 90 -1.25 -2.18 -1.95
C MET A 90 -0.99 -2.14 -0.46
N LEU A 91 -1.92 -1.54 0.25
CA LEU A 91 -1.90 -1.47 1.70
C LEU A 91 -2.64 -2.67 2.27
N ILE A 92 -1.96 -3.52 3.02
CA ILE A 92 -2.55 -4.73 3.61
C ILE A 92 -2.62 -4.59 5.12
N ASP A 93 -3.84 -4.73 5.63
CA ASP A 93 -4.10 -4.92 7.05
C ASP A 93 -4.12 -6.41 7.39
N THR A 94 -3.61 -6.75 8.56
CA THR A 94 -3.63 -8.12 9.12
C THR A 94 -4.24 -8.07 10.51
N PRO A 95 -5.05 -9.08 10.91
CA PRO A 95 -5.78 -9.05 12.17
C PRO A 95 -4.87 -9.04 13.41
N GLU A 96 -3.64 -9.53 13.26
CA GLU A 96 -2.63 -9.54 14.31
C GLU A 96 -1.25 -9.19 13.73
N PRO A 97 -0.34 -8.57 14.52
CA PRO A 97 1.02 -8.29 14.10
C PRO A 97 1.79 -9.51 13.55
N VAL A 98 2.25 -9.42 12.31
CA VAL A 98 3.08 -10.45 11.66
C VAL A 98 4.54 -10.01 11.55
N ALA A 99 5.46 -10.93 11.79
CA ALA A 99 6.88 -10.68 11.56
C ALA A 99 7.18 -10.47 10.06
N ALA A 100 8.00 -9.45 9.76
CA ALA A 100 8.44 -9.12 8.39
C ALA A 100 8.99 -10.32 7.60
N ALA A 101 9.74 -11.22 8.24
CA ALA A 101 10.28 -12.41 7.60
C ALA A 101 9.18 -13.39 7.13
N THR A 102 8.08 -13.50 7.87
CA THR A 102 6.92 -14.32 7.51
C THR A 102 6.19 -13.71 6.33
N LEU A 103 5.97 -12.38 6.35
CA LEU A 103 5.37 -11.65 5.24
C LEU A 103 6.20 -11.76 3.97
N GLN A 104 7.53 -11.62 4.08
CA GLN A 104 8.46 -11.80 2.97
C GLN A 104 8.37 -13.22 2.36
N ALA A 105 8.28 -14.25 3.21
CA ALA A 105 8.20 -15.62 2.75
C ALA A 105 6.87 -15.92 2.03
N ALA A 106 5.77 -15.32 2.48
CA ALA A 106 4.45 -15.50 1.89
C ALA A 106 4.27 -14.70 0.59
N PHE A 107 4.67 -13.42 0.60
CA PHE A 107 4.31 -12.48 -0.47
C PHE A 107 5.46 -12.09 -1.40
N GLY A 108 6.71 -12.34 -1.01
CA GLY A 108 7.89 -11.82 -1.74
C GLY A 108 8.12 -12.36 -3.14
N ASN A 109 7.43 -13.43 -3.52
CA ASN A 109 7.48 -14.02 -4.87
C ASN A 109 6.10 -14.14 -5.52
N VAL A 110 5.09 -13.45 -4.98
CA VAL A 110 3.75 -13.43 -5.57
C VAL A 110 3.83 -12.82 -6.96
N ALA A 111 3.12 -13.41 -7.93
CA ALA A 111 3.10 -12.85 -9.27
C ALA A 111 2.50 -11.45 -9.23
N ASP A 112 3.05 -10.56 -10.06
CA ASP A 112 2.66 -9.16 -10.11
C ASP A 112 1.31 -8.96 -10.83
N ASN A 113 0.23 -9.42 -10.21
CA ASN A 113 -1.16 -9.21 -10.63
C ASN A 113 -2.15 -9.39 -9.46
N ASN A 114 -3.34 -8.81 -9.62
CA ASN A 114 -4.39 -8.82 -8.61
C ASN A 114 -4.90 -10.22 -8.25
N GLU A 115 -5.00 -11.14 -9.21
CA GLU A 115 -5.47 -12.51 -8.97
C GLU A 115 -4.53 -13.26 -8.02
N ALA A 116 -3.23 -13.24 -8.32
CA ALA A 116 -2.21 -13.92 -7.56
C ALA A 116 -2.10 -13.34 -6.14
N LEU A 117 -2.24 -12.02 -5.99
CA LEU A 117 -2.28 -11.42 -4.66
C LEU A 117 -3.53 -11.78 -3.88
N SER A 118 -4.72 -11.71 -4.51
CA SER A 118 -5.98 -12.08 -3.88
C SER A 118 -5.92 -13.51 -3.35
N GLN A 119 -5.38 -14.44 -4.16
CA GLN A 119 -5.17 -15.83 -3.72
C GLN A 119 -4.14 -15.93 -2.59
N ALA A 120 -3.01 -15.22 -2.69
CA ALA A 120 -1.99 -15.24 -1.65
C ALA A 120 -2.51 -14.75 -0.29
N LEU A 121 -3.42 -13.76 -0.29
CA LEU A 121 -4.10 -13.29 0.92
C LEU A 121 -4.95 -14.40 1.55
N PHE A 122 -5.81 -15.07 0.76
CA PHE A 122 -6.63 -16.17 1.27
C PHE A 122 -5.79 -17.36 1.77
N ASP A 123 -4.72 -17.71 1.04
CA ASP A 123 -3.80 -18.76 1.44
C ASP A 123 -3.09 -18.40 2.76
N PHE A 124 -2.75 -17.11 2.93
CA PHE A 124 -2.12 -16.61 4.14
C PHE A 124 -3.07 -16.64 5.35
N GLU A 125 -4.34 -16.24 5.17
CA GLU A 125 -5.38 -16.39 6.21
C GLU A 125 -5.52 -17.85 6.65
N ALA A 126 -5.65 -18.75 5.69
CA ALA A 126 -5.80 -20.18 5.95
C ALA A 126 -4.61 -20.77 6.70
N GLN A 127 -3.38 -20.35 6.37
CA GLN A 127 -2.15 -20.78 7.05
C GLN A 127 -2.08 -20.31 8.49
N ASN A 128 -2.63 -19.14 8.81
CA ASN A 128 -2.65 -18.58 10.16
C ASN A 128 -3.90 -18.97 10.97
N GLY A 129 -4.84 -19.69 10.37
CA GLY A 129 -6.09 -20.09 11.02
C GLY A 129 -7.06 -18.91 11.20
N TRP A 130 -6.92 -17.88 10.38
CA TRP A 130 -7.78 -16.70 10.36
C TRP A 130 -9.05 -16.94 9.55
N SER A 131 -10.04 -16.09 9.77
CA SER A 131 -11.28 -16.10 8.99
C SER A 131 -11.04 -15.54 7.60
N ARG A 132 -11.89 -15.94 6.66
CA ARG A 132 -11.87 -15.36 5.31
C ARG A 132 -12.13 -13.86 5.41
N TYR A 133 -11.33 -13.06 4.69
CA TYR A 133 -11.37 -11.59 4.67
C TYR A 133 -10.82 -10.90 5.92
N ASP A 134 -10.11 -11.62 6.80
CA ASP A 134 -9.33 -10.98 7.87
C ASP A 134 -8.14 -10.20 7.30
N CYS A 135 -7.64 -10.57 6.11
CA CYS A 135 -6.66 -9.80 5.34
C CYS A 135 -7.35 -9.14 4.14
N GLN A 136 -7.31 -7.81 4.07
CA GLN A 136 -7.81 -7.03 2.95
C GLN A 136 -6.72 -6.11 2.42
N ALA A 137 -6.70 -5.89 1.12
CA ALA A 137 -5.77 -4.96 0.48
C ALA A 137 -6.49 -3.75 -0.09
N LEU A 138 -5.95 -2.56 0.17
CA LEU A 138 -6.40 -1.31 -0.43
C LEU A 138 -5.35 -0.81 -1.43
N CYS A 139 -5.76 -0.72 -2.69
CA CYS A 139 -4.96 -0.20 -3.78
C CYS A 139 -4.99 1.33 -3.79
N ILE A 140 -3.79 1.93 -3.73
CA ILE A 140 -3.59 3.38 -3.76
C ILE A 140 -2.55 3.69 -4.84
N CYS A 141 -2.73 4.81 -5.56
CA CYS A 141 -1.76 5.24 -6.56
C CYS A 141 -0.42 5.60 -5.91
N LEU A 142 0.68 5.22 -6.57
CA LEU A 142 2.03 5.63 -6.21
C LEU A 142 2.66 6.35 -7.40
N PHE A 143 3.24 7.51 -7.15
CA PHE A 143 3.91 8.30 -8.18
C PHE A 143 5.35 8.62 -7.80
N SER A 144 6.26 8.38 -8.74
CA SER A 144 7.60 8.99 -8.72
C SER A 144 7.51 10.52 -8.89
N GLU A 145 8.58 11.25 -8.54
CA GLU A 145 8.64 12.71 -8.74
C GLU A 145 8.34 13.11 -10.19
N LYS A 146 8.94 12.39 -11.15
CA LYS A 146 8.74 12.60 -12.58
C LYS A 146 7.28 12.40 -13.00
N GLU A 147 6.60 11.39 -12.47
CA GLU A 147 5.20 11.13 -12.81
C GLU A 147 4.27 12.17 -12.21
N GLN A 148 4.58 12.68 -11.02
CA GLN A 148 3.82 13.77 -10.43
C GLN A 148 3.95 15.04 -11.25
N GLU A 149 5.15 15.39 -11.70
CA GLU A 149 5.36 16.52 -12.62
C GLU A 149 4.55 16.34 -13.91
N ARG A 150 4.56 15.13 -14.48
CA ARG A 150 3.75 14.79 -15.66
C ARG A 150 2.26 14.96 -15.38
N MET A 151 1.75 14.46 -14.25
CA MET A 151 0.33 14.55 -13.91
C MET A 151 -0.12 15.97 -13.62
N LYS A 152 0.72 16.77 -12.96
CA LYS A 152 0.47 18.20 -12.78
C LYS A 152 0.32 18.94 -14.10
N GLN A 153 1.17 18.64 -15.08
CA GLN A 153 1.09 19.24 -16.42
C GLN A 153 -0.12 18.75 -17.21
N GLU A 154 -0.45 17.46 -17.14
CA GLU A 154 -1.55 16.86 -17.92
C GLU A 154 -2.93 17.33 -17.44
N PHE A 155 -3.07 17.58 -16.13
CA PHE A 155 -4.35 17.91 -15.51
C PHE A 155 -4.42 19.34 -14.94
N ASP A 156 -3.46 20.22 -15.29
CA ASP A 156 -3.35 21.59 -14.77
C ASP A 156 -3.47 21.66 -13.22
N LEU A 157 -2.85 20.70 -12.53
CA LEU A 157 -2.83 20.67 -11.06
C LEU A 157 -1.71 21.58 -10.56
N ALA A 158 -2.04 22.52 -9.67
CA ALA A 158 -1.14 23.57 -9.19
C ALA A 158 -0.02 23.06 -8.25
#